data_AF-A0A4Q3AHH8-F1
#
_entry.id   AF-A0A4Q3AHH8-F1
#
_cell.length_a   1.000
_cell.length_b   1.000
_cell.length_c   1.000
_cell.angle_alpha   90.00
_cell.angle_beta   90.00
_cell.angle_gamma   90.00
#
_symmetry.space_group_name_H-M   'P 1'
#
loop_
_entity.id
_entity.type
_entity.pdbx_description
1 polymer ?
#
loop_
_entity_poly.entity_id
_entity_poly.type
_entity_poly.pdbx_seq_one_letter_code
_entity_poly.pdbx_strand_id
1 'polypeptide(L)' 'LSGKAQEMALVMEAQSLSERDIPDYVVPDGASKITFTRIPTLDEVPYPVKMEPNLVVEFYSR' A
#
# COMPACT_ATOMS: atom_id res chain seq x y z
N LEU A 1 -11.26 10.67 -4.11
CA LEU A 1 -10.70 11.50 -5.20
C LEU A 1 -11.79 12.45 -5.68
N SER A 2 -11.47 13.67 -6.10
CA SER A 2 -12.46 14.51 -6.79
C SER A 2 -12.66 13.96 -8.22
N GLY A 3 -13.84 14.14 -8.82
CA GLY A 3 -14.15 13.58 -10.16
C GLY A 3 -13.11 13.93 -11.23
N LYS A 4 -12.63 15.18 -11.22
CA LYS A 4 -11.57 15.64 -12.14
C LYS A 4 -10.26 14.87 -11.98
N ALA A 5 -9.92 14.43 -10.78
CA ALA A 5 -8.71 13.65 -10.53
C ALA A 5 -8.84 12.21 -11.06
N GLN A 6 -10.05 11.65 -11.07
CA GLN A 6 -10.30 10.31 -11.60
C GLN A 6 -10.24 10.29 -13.14
N GLU A 7 -10.62 11.39 -13.79
CA GLU A 7 -10.58 11.56 -15.25
C GLU A 7 -9.18 11.88 -15.80
N MET A 8 -8.17 12.05 -14.93
CA MET A 8 -6.81 12.28 -15.38
C MET A 8 -6.29 11.02 -16.09
N ALA A 9 -5.81 11.18 -17.33
CA ALA A 9 -5.32 10.06 -18.15
C ALA A 9 -4.29 9.19 -17.41
N LEU A 10 -3.39 9.81 -16.64
CA LEU A 10 -2.39 9.12 -15.82
C LEU A 10 -3.01 8.19 -14.75
N VAL A 11 -4.16 8.57 -14.19
CA VAL A 11 -4.85 7.79 -13.16
C VAL A 11 -5.59 6.62 -13.80
N MET A 12 -6.23 6.85 -14.95
CA MET A 12 -6.90 5.80 -15.71
C MET A 12 -5.92 4.74 -16.22
N GLU A 13 -4.75 5.16 -16.72
CA GLU A 13 -3.69 4.24 -17.15
C GLU A 13 -3.16 3.42 -15.97
N ALA A 14 -2.85 4.07 -14.85
CA ALA A 14 -2.38 3.38 -13.64
C ALA A 14 -3.39 2.35 -13.10
N GLN A 15 -4.71 2.63 -13.20
CA GLN A 15 -5.76 1.67 -12.83
C GLN A 15 -5.87 0.48 -13.79
N SER A 16 -5.45 0.65 -15.04
CA SER A 16 -5.50 -0.41 -16.06
C SER A 16 -4.31 -1.38 -16.00
N LEU A 17 -3.23 -0.99 -15.31
CA LEU A 17 -2.07 -1.86 -15.09
C LEU A 17 -2.46 -3.03 -14.18
N SER A 18 -2.19 -4.25 -14.64
CA SER A 18 -2.37 -5.47 -13.87
C SER A 18 -1.22 -5.65 -12.90
N GLU A 19 -1.12 -4.79 -11.89
CA GLU A 19 0.13 -4.69 -11.12
C GLU A 19 -0.06 -4.59 -9.61
N ARG A 20 0.43 -5.68 -8.99
CA ARG A 20 0.80 -5.90 -7.58
C ARG A 20 -0.28 -6.60 -6.76
N ASP A 21 0.17 -7.62 -6.03
CA ASP A 21 -0.63 -8.32 -5.04
C ASP A 21 -1.16 -7.30 -4.04
N ILE A 22 -2.49 -7.31 -3.87
CA ILE A 22 -3.16 -6.42 -2.94
C ILE A 22 -3.07 -7.07 -1.55
N PRO A 23 -2.41 -6.42 -0.57
CA PRO A 23 -2.31 -7.00 0.76
C PRO A 23 -3.68 -7.07 1.45
N ASP A 24 -3.90 -8.09 2.27
CA ASP A 24 -5.20 -8.35 2.93
C ASP A 24 -5.70 -7.22 3.86
N TYR A 25 -4.81 -6.33 4.29
CA TYR A 25 -5.15 -5.15 5.08
C TYR A 25 -5.74 -4.00 4.24
N VAL A 26 -5.89 -4.19 2.93
CA VAL A 26 -6.41 -3.22 1.97
C VAL A 26 -7.49 -3.87 1.11
N VAL A 27 -8.71 -3.33 1.13
CA VAL A 27 -9.84 -3.83 0.32
C VAL A 27 -10.29 -2.76 -0.67
N PRO A 28 -10.11 -2.99 -1.99
CA PRO A 28 -10.63 -2.10 -3.03
C PRO A 28 -12.16 -2.14 -3.08
N ASP A 29 -12.76 -0.97 -3.29
CA ASP A 29 -14.19 -0.76 -3.56
C ASP A 29 -14.29 -0.07 -4.94
N GLY A 30 -14.27 -0.90 -5.99
CA GLY A 30 -14.10 -0.44 -7.36
C GLY A 30 -12.70 0.14 -7.62
N ALA A 31 -12.60 1.06 -8.59
CA ALA A 31 -11.29 1.57 -9.04
C ALA A 31 -10.74 2.73 -8.20
N SER A 32 -11.59 3.42 -7.45
CA SER A 32 -11.28 4.77 -6.92
C SER A 32 -11.38 4.91 -5.40
N LYS A 33 -11.79 3.85 -4.72
CA LYS A 33 -11.96 3.83 -3.27
C LYS A 33 -11.36 2.57 -2.71
N ILE A 34 -10.76 2.70 -1.54
CA ILE A 34 -10.05 1.64 -0.85
C ILE A 34 -10.36 1.76 0.64
N THR A 35 -10.51 0.62 1.30
CA THR A 35 -10.72 0.52 2.75
C THR A 35 -9.48 -0.09 3.40
N PHE A 36 -8.91 0.58 4.38
CA PHE A 36 -7.86 0.02 5.25
C PHE A 36 -8.54 -0.73 6.40
N THR A 37 -8.46 -2.06 6.40
CA THR A 37 -9.28 -2.92 7.27
C THR A 37 -8.64 -3.19 8.61
N ARG A 38 -7.32 -3.29 8.67
CA ARG A 38 -6.57 -3.61 9.89
C ARG A 38 -5.14 -3.11 9.84
N ILE A 39 -4.53 -2.95 11.01
CA ILE A 39 -3.10 -2.68 11.11
C ILE A 39 -2.32 -3.95 10.73
N PRO A 40 -1.39 -3.89 9.77
CA PRO A 40 -0.58 -5.04 9.40
C PRO A 40 0.47 -5.34 10.48
N THR A 41 0.84 -6.61 10.54
CA THR A 41 2.03 -7.09 11.24
C THR A 41 3.27 -6.88 10.36
N LEU A 42 4.46 -6.97 10.95
CA LEU A 42 5.72 -6.62 10.27
C LEU A 42 6.06 -7.58 9.11
N ASP A 43 5.57 -8.81 9.14
CA ASP A 43 5.73 -9.80 8.09
C ASP A 43 4.80 -9.60 6.90
N GLU A 44 3.69 -8.89 7.09
CA GLU A 44 2.70 -8.60 6.05
C GLU A 44 3.06 -7.37 5.21
N VAL A 45 4.02 -6.58 5.66
CA VAL A 45 4.52 -5.42 4.92
C VAL A 45 5.58 -5.88 3.92
N PRO A 46 5.38 -5.66 2.60
CA PRO A 46 6.30 -6.12 1.56
C PRO A 46 7.55 -5.24 1.51
N TYR A 47 8.48 -5.49 2.42
CA TYR A 47 9.78 -4.83 2.43
C TYR A 47 10.66 -5.33 1.28
N PRO A 48 11.49 -4.46 0.67
CA PRO A 48 12.38 -4.86 -0.43
C PRO A 48 13.50 -5.83 0.01
N VAL A 49 13.70 -5.97 1.32
CA VAL A 49 14.67 -6.87 1.97
C VAL A 49 14.06 -7.47 3.23
N LYS A 50 14.65 -8.55 3.74
CA LYS A 50 14.26 -9.13 5.04
C LYS A 50 14.49 -8.10 6.15
N MET A 51 13.40 -7.65 6.77
CA MET A 51 13.47 -6.69 7.87
C MET A 51 13.80 -7.38 9.19
N GLU A 52 14.73 -6.77 9.94
CA GLU A 52 15.09 -7.14 11.30
C GLU A 52 14.75 -5.95 12.22
N PRO A 53 13.52 -5.88 12.77
CA PRO A 53 13.01 -4.68 13.45
C PRO A 53 13.83 -4.27 14.68
N ASN A 54 14.48 -5.23 15.36
CA ASN A 54 15.32 -4.96 16.51
C ASN A 54 16.50 -4.03 16.16
N LEU A 55 17.07 -4.16 14.95
CA LEU A 55 18.18 -3.30 14.51
C LEU A 55 17.78 -1.83 14.42
N VAL A 56 16.52 -1.55 14.08
CA VAL A 56 15.98 -0.18 14.05
C VAL A 56 15.87 0.39 15.47
N VAL A 57 15.38 -0.42 16.42
CA VAL A 57 15.26 -0.03 17.82
C VAL A 57 16.64 0.26 18.42
N GLU A 58 17.62 -0.61 18.17
CA GLU A 58 19.01 -0.46 18.64
C GLU A 58 19.69 0.79 18.06
N PHE A 59 19.43 1.13 16.79
CA PHE A 59 20.00 2.32 16.17
C PHE A 59 19.49 3.62 16.82
N TYR A 60 18.20 3.68 17.18
CA TYR A 60 17.56 4.86 17.75
C TYR A 60 17.50 4.87 19.29
N SER A 61 18.09 3.89 19.98
CA SER A 61 18.08 3.82 21.44
C SER A 61 19.10 4.75 22.13
N ARG A 62 19.80 5.61 21.37
CA ARG A 62 20.85 6.51 21.85
C ARG A 62 20.38 7.95 21.88
#